data_AF-A0A023DYJ4-F1
#
_entry.id   AF-A0A023DYJ4-F1
#
_cell.length_a   1.000
_cell.length_b   1.000
_cell.length_c   1.000
_cell.angle_alpha   90.00
_cell.angle_beta   90.00
_cell.angle_gamma   90.00
#
_symmetry.space_group_name_H-M   'P 1'
#
loop_
_entity.id
_entity.type
_entity.pdbx_description
1 polymer ?
#
loop_
_entity_poly.entity_id
_entity_poly.type
_entity_poly.pdbx_seq_one_letter_code
_entity_poly.pdbx_strand_id
1 'polypeptide(L)'
;MALFSFSRLSLPFSLTRHLWFPITLLLSVMILMMGSLLYKGLNWGIDFKGGILLEVRFSRLPDLEKVRRFVQQSDNFGKEATIQQYGDAKRPMILIRAAEKK
;
A
#
# COMPACT_ATOMS: atom_id res chain seq x y z
N MET A 1 -7.63 2.75 -47.02
CA MET A 1 -8.00 3.38 -45.72
C MET A 1 -6.70 3.80 -45.03
N ALA A 2 -6.11 4.91 -45.47
CA ALA A 2 -4.85 5.42 -44.93
C ALA A 2 -5.19 6.50 -43.90
N LEU A 3 -5.20 6.12 -42.63
CA LEU A 3 -5.40 7.06 -41.53
C LEU A 3 -4.02 7.59 -41.13
N PHE A 4 -3.85 8.91 -41.25
CA PHE A 4 -2.67 9.74 -40.94
C PHE A 4 -1.60 9.90 -42.03
N SER A 5 -1.72 11.01 -42.77
CA SER A 5 -0.65 11.60 -43.58
C SER A 5 0.08 12.69 -42.78
N PHE A 6 1.36 12.49 -42.49
CA PHE A 6 2.22 13.43 -41.74
C PHE A 6 2.88 14.52 -42.61
N SER A 7 2.68 14.50 -43.93
CA SER A 7 3.49 15.28 -44.89
C SER A 7 3.24 16.80 -44.92
N ARG A 8 2.36 17.34 -44.07
CA ARG A 8 2.01 18.77 -44.03
C ARG A 8 2.01 19.41 -42.63
N LEU A 9 2.57 18.77 -41.61
CA LEU A 9 2.57 19.31 -40.24
C LEU A 9 3.96 19.85 -39.85
N SER A 10 4.28 21.09 -40.25
CA SER A 10 5.49 21.80 -39.82
C SER A 10 5.31 22.40 -38.42
N LEU A 11 5.20 21.55 -37.40
CA LEU A 11 5.11 22.01 -36.02
C LEU A 11 6.46 22.59 -35.56
N PRO A 12 6.50 23.82 -35.02
CA PRO A 12 7.74 24.40 -34.52
C PRO A 12 8.23 23.60 -33.30
N PHE A 13 9.53 23.30 -33.27
CA PHE A 13 10.18 22.55 -32.19
C PHE A 13 9.92 23.16 -30.79
N SER A 14 9.70 24.47 -30.73
CA SER A 14 9.40 25.21 -29.49
C SER A 14 8.07 24.81 -28.84
N LEU A 15 7.07 24.44 -29.65
CA LEU A 15 5.73 24.03 -29.20
C LEU A 15 5.69 22.53 -28.89
N THR A 16 6.37 21.71 -29.70
CA THR A 16 6.42 20.26 -29.48
C THR A 16 7.17 19.95 -28.18
N ARG A 17 8.31 20.59 -27.89
CA ARG A 17 9.05 20.31 -26.65
C ARG A 17 8.26 20.59 -25.37
N HIS A 18 7.44 21.64 -25.34
CA HIS A 18 6.61 21.96 -24.17
C HIS A 18 5.51 20.94 -23.90
N LEU A 19 5.08 20.20 -24.93
CA LEU A 19 4.13 19.09 -24.80
C LEU A 19 4.84 17.78 -24.43
N TRP A 20 5.96 17.48 -25.08
CA TRP A 20 6.65 16.20 -24.89
C TRP A 20 7.40 16.11 -23.55
N PHE A 21 8.02 17.17 -23.03
CA PHE A 21 8.71 17.14 -21.74
C PHE A 21 7.83 16.73 -20.55
N PRO A 22 6.63 17.31 -20.33
CA PRO A 22 5.76 16.86 -19.24
C PRO A 22 5.25 15.44 -19.46
N ILE A 23 5.00 15.02 -20.71
CA ILE A 23 4.60 13.65 -21.04
C ILE A 23 5.72 12.66 -20.67
N THR A 24 6.97 12.94 -21.07
CA THR A 24 8.10 12.07 -20.73
C THR A 24 8.35 12.03 -19.22
N LEU A 25 8.23 13.17 -18.53
CA LEU A 25 8.39 13.24 -17.08
C LEU A 25 7.31 12.39 -16.37
N LEU A 26 6.06 12.51 -16.79
CA LEU A 26 4.95 11.73 -16.23
C LEU A 26 5.17 10.22 -16.43
N LEU A 27 5.58 9.82 -17.64
CA LEU A 27 5.88 8.42 -17.95
C LEU A 27 7.05 7.91 -17.10
N SER A 28 8.12 8.68 -16.94
CA SER A 28 9.25 8.31 -16.08
C SER A 28 8.82 8.12 -14.62
N VAL A 29 8.00 9.03 -14.08
CA VAL A 29 7.49 8.92 -12.70
C VAL A 29 6.61 7.67 -12.55
N MET A 30 5.72 7.39 -13.50
CA MET A 30 4.88 6.20 -13.50
C MET A 30 5.71 4.91 -13.47
N ILE A 31 6.74 4.84 -14.32
CA ILE A 31 7.65 3.69 -14.37
C ILE A 31 8.40 3.53 -13.05
N LEU A 32 8.90 4.62 -12.46
CA LEU A 32 9.56 4.58 -11.16
C LEU A 32 8.63 4.11 -10.03
N MET A 33 7.37 4.57 -10.04
CA MET A 33 6.36 4.11 -9.08
C MET A 33 6.09 2.61 -9.22
N MET A 34 5.83 2.13 -10.44
CA MET A 34 5.62 0.70 -10.70
C MET A 34 6.86 -0.12 -10.36
N GLY A 35 8.06 0.35 -10.71
CA GLY A 35 9.32 -0.28 -10.36
C GLY A 35 9.52 -0.37 -8.84
N SER A 36 9.16 0.68 -8.09
CA SER A 36 9.24 0.65 -6.63
C SER A 36 8.30 -0.39 -6.02
N LEU A 37 7.08 -0.55 -6.55
CA LEU A 37 6.13 -1.56 -6.08
C LEU A 37 6.63 -2.98 -6.34
N LEU A 38 7.25 -3.21 -7.50
CA LEU A 38 7.84 -4.51 -7.84
C LEU A 38 9.08 -4.83 -7.01
N TYR A 39 9.95 -3.85 -6.75
CA TYR A 39 11.21 -4.04 -6.03
C TYR A 39 11.02 -4.20 -4.52
N LYS A 40 10.22 -3.34 -3.88
CA LYS A 40 9.94 -3.44 -2.43
C LYS A 40 8.87 -4.49 -2.11
N GLY A 41 8.09 -4.91 -3.10
CA GLY A 41 6.89 -5.69 -2.89
C GLY A 41 5.76 -4.85 -2.27
N LEU A 42 4.55 -5.39 -2.33
CA LEU A 42 3.41 -4.81 -1.62
C LEU A 42 3.33 -5.38 -0.20
N ASN A 43 2.90 -4.55 0.74
CA ASN A 43 2.55 -5.01 2.08
C ASN A 43 1.16 -5.68 2.02
N TRP A 44 1.13 -6.94 1.59
CA TRP A 44 -0.10 -7.70 1.40
C TRP A 44 -0.81 -7.93 2.74
N GLY A 45 -2.05 -7.44 2.85
CA GLY A 45 -2.90 -7.68 4.01
C GLY A 45 -3.52 -9.08 4.03
N ILE A 46 -4.33 -9.33 5.07
CA ILE A 46 -5.04 -10.60 5.29
C ILE A 46 -5.96 -10.98 4.12
N ASP A 47 -6.52 -9.99 3.42
CA ASP A 47 -7.45 -10.21 2.31
C ASP A 47 -6.78 -10.85 1.07
N PHE A 48 -5.45 -10.76 0.96
CA PHE A 48 -4.67 -11.27 -0.17
C PHE A 48 -3.82 -12.49 0.16
N LYS A 49 -3.23 -12.54 1.37
CA LYS A 49 -2.38 -13.66 1.82
C LYS A 49 -3.17 -14.79 2.47
N GLY A 50 -4.43 -14.54 2.85
CA GLY A 50 -5.09 -15.36 3.86
C GLY A 50 -4.55 -15.03 5.24
N GLY A 51 -5.35 -15.29 6.27
CA GLY A 51 -4.99 -14.97 7.63
C GLY A 51 -6.20 -14.92 8.54
N ILE A 52 -5.94 -14.47 9.76
CA ILE A 52 -6.96 -14.42 10.80
C ILE A 52 -7.19 -12.98 11.26
N LEU A 53 -8.47 -12.67 11.46
CA LEU A 53 -8.92 -11.47 12.12
C LEU A 53 -9.38 -11.86 13.53
N LEU A 54 -8.64 -11.40 14.55
CA LEU A 54 -9.02 -11.61 15.94
C LEU A 54 -9.54 -10.30 16.53
N GLU A 55 -10.80 -10.33 16.97
CA GLU A 55 -11.42 -9.25 17.71
C GLU A 55 -11.35 -9.54 19.20
N VAL A 56 -10.64 -8.70 19.96
CA VAL A 56 -10.49 -8.85 21.41
C VAL A 56 -11.09 -7.65 22.10
N ARG A 57 -12.07 -7.90 22.98
CA ARG A 57 -12.66 -6.89 23.85
C ARG A 57 -11.95 -6.92 25.20
N PHE A 58 -11.48 -5.76 25.66
CA PHE A 58 -10.82 -5.63 26.94
C PHE A 58 -11.77 -5.04 27.98
N SER A 59 -11.64 -5.50 29.23
CA SER A 59 -12.40 -4.95 30.36
C SER A 59 -11.90 -3.57 30.81
N ARG A 60 -10.63 -3.25 30.52
CA ARG A 60 -9.96 -1.98 30.83
C ARG A 60 -9.06 -1.57 29.69
N LEU A 61 -8.69 -0.28 29.57
CA LEU A 61 -7.81 0.19 28.51
C LEU A 61 -6.47 -0.59 28.58
N PRO A 62 -6.13 -1.39 27.55
CA PRO A 62 -4.89 -2.12 27.54
C PRO A 62 -3.72 -1.21 27.11
N ASP A 63 -2.52 -1.54 27.56
CA ASP A 63 -1.30 -0.93 27.08
C ASP A 63 -0.99 -1.44 25.66
N LEU A 64 -1.18 -0.57 24.67
CA LEU A 64 -1.06 -0.91 23.25
C LEU A 64 0.35 -1.41 22.88
N GLU A 65 1.38 -0.90 23.56
CA GLU A 65 2.75 -1.27 23.27
C GLU A 65 3.05 -2.68 23.76
N LYS A 66 2.54 -3.05 24.96
CA LYS A 66 2.64 -4.43 25.46
C LYS A 66 1.90 -5.42 24.57
N VAL A 67 0.68 -5.09 24.14
CA VAL A 67 -0.09 -5.94 23.22
C VAL A 67 0.66 -6.09 21.89
N ARG A 68 1.26 -5.01 21.37
CA ARG A 68 2.07 -5.06 20.14
C ARG A 68 3.28 -5.96 20.27
N ARG A 69 4.06 -5.82 21.34
CA ARG A 69 5.23 -6.67 21.59
C ARG A 69 4.84 -8.14 21.71
N PHE A 70 3.74 -8.44 22.40
CA PHE A 70 3.24 -9.81 22.54
C PHE A 70 2.80 -10.41 21.19
N VAL A 71 1.99 -9.69 20.42
CA VAL A 71 1.48 -10.17 19.12
C VAL A 71 2.61 -10.37 18.09
N GLN A 72 3.61 -9.48 18.09
CA GLN A 72 4.74 -9.52 17.15
C GLN A 72 5.83 -10.51 17.52
N GLN A 73 5.74 -11.19 18.67
CA GLN A 73 6.62 -12.32 18.97
C GLN A 73 6.46 -13.41 17.89
N SER A 74 7.59 -14.00 17.50
CA SER A 74 7.68 -15.00 16.42
C SER A 74 6.77 -16.20 16.62
N ASP A 75 6.52 -16.55 17.88
CA ASP A 75 5.80 -17.77 18.26
C ASP A 75 4.27 -17.55 18.29
N ASN A 76 3.80 -16.31 18.14
CA ASN A 76 2.39 -15.95 18.14
C ASN A 76 1.90 -15.69 16.72
N PHE A 77 1.78 -14.42 16.33
CA PHE A 77 1.23 -14.02 15.03
C PHE A 77 2.30 -13.49 14.06
N GLY A 78 3.57 -13.44 14.52
CA GLY A 78 4.70 -12.99 13.73
C GLY A 78 4.78 -11.48 13.52
N LYS A 79 5.87 -11.02 12.90
CA LYS A 79 6.17 -9.60 12.71
C LYS A 79 5.21 -8.87 11.75
N GLU A 80 4.49 -9.61 10.90
CA GLU A 80 3.53 -9.04 9.94
C GLU A 80 2.16 -8.73 10.57
N ALA A 81 1.95 -9.12 11.83
CA ALA A 81 0.70 -8.84 12.53
C ALA A 81 0.53 -7.33 12.81
N THR A 82 -0.61 -6.81 12.37
CA THR A 82 -1.01 -5.41 12.52
C THR A 82 -2.11 -5.29 13.57
N ILE A 83 -1.99 -4.29 14.45
CA ILE A 83 -2.96 -4.03 15.51
C ILE A 83 -3.67 -2.72 15.21
N GLN A 84 -5.00 -2.75 15.29
CA GLN A 84 -5.85 -1.58 15.17
C GLN A 84 -6.72 -1.48 16.42
N GLN A 85 -6.65 -0.35 17.11
CA GLN A 85 -7.54 -0.08 18.23
C GLN A 85 -8.89 0.40 17.70
N TYR A 86 -9.97 -0.19 18.22
CA TYR A 86 -11.35 0.16 17.92
C TYR A 86 -12.12 0.39 19.23
N GLY A 87 -13.19 1.17 19.19
CA GLY A 87 -14.03 1.41 20.36
C GLY A 87 -13.62 2.62 21.22
N ASP A 88 -14.37 2.78 22.31
CA ASP A 88 -14.43 4.00 23.11
C ASP A 88 -13.79 3.78 24.50
N ALA A 89 -13.48 4.85 25.24
CA ALA A 89 -12.77 4.77 26.52
C ALA A 89 -13.45 3.85 27.56
N LYS A 90 -14.78 3.70 27.47
CA LYS A 90 -15.58 2.82 28.33
C LYS A 90 -15.61 1.36 27.88
N ARG A 91 -15.32 1.09 26.61
CA ARG A 91 -15.37 -0.24 25.97
C ARG A 91 -14.20 -0.38 24.98
N PRO A 92 -12.97 -0.49 25.50
CA PRO A 92 -11.80 -0.61 24.65
C PRO A 92 -11.81 -1.95 23.91
N MET A 93 -11.61 -1.88 22.60
CA MET A 93 -11.57 -3.04 21.72
C MET A 93 -10.31 -2.97 20.86
N ILE A 94 -9.75 -4.12 20.54
CA ILE A 94 -8.58 -4.20 19.68
C ILE A 94 -8.85 -5.26 18.62
N LEU A 95 -8.65 -4.85 17.37
CA LEU A 95 -8.59 -5.75 16.23
C LEU A 95 -7.14 -6.10 15.96
N ILE A 96 -6.85 -7.39 15.95
CA ILE A 96 -5.55 -7.94 15.61
C ILE A 96 -5.72 -8.61 14.25
N ARG A 97 -4.97 -8.13 13.25
CA ARG A 97 -4.92 -8.69 11.90
C ARG A 97 -3.58 -9.39 11.73
N ALA A 98 -3.60 -10.70 11.63
CA ALA A 98 -2.39 -11.50 11.38
C ALA A 98 -2.49 -12.12 9.99
N ALA A 99 -1.59 -11.71 9.09
CA ALA A 99 -1.43 -12.40 7.82
C ALA A 99 -0.77 -13.75 8.08
N GLU A 100 -1.28 -14.80 7.44
CA GLU A 100 -0.66 -16.12 7.52
C GLU A 100 0.72 -16.06 6.86
N LYS A 101 1.74 -16.48 7.61
CA LYS A 101 3.10 -16.57 7.09
C LYS A 101 3.25 -17.93 6.40
N LYS A 102 3.25 -17.93 5.07
CA LYS A 102 3.75 -19.08 4.29
C LYS A 102 5.26 -19.23 4.44
#